data_AF-A0A2E9BK63-F1
#
_entry.id   AF-A0A2E9BK63-F1
#
_cell.length_a   1.000
_cell.length_b   1.000
_cell.length_c   1.000
_cell.angle_alpha   90.00
_cell.angle_beta   90.00
_cell.angle_gamma   90.00
#
_symmetry.space_group_name_H-M   'P 1'
#
loop_
_entity.id
_entity.type
_entity.pdbx_description
1 polymer ?
#
loop_
_entity_poly.entity_id
_entity_poly.type
_entity_poly.pdbx_seq_one_letter_code
_entity_poly.pdbx_strand_id
1 'polypeptide(L)'
;MAASDASANRAIEGALMNGNLPMVMGTRKPQVLSKAGEVKDLTDSDVKERAEKIAVRRTEGMPFEQQVGFFAQNGLKNPNWEATINAGFFNLNTIGVDSKGKPTGVLNDAGKQAVDLFKKLDTYGDYAKSLMSEKQYQRFSDIAFLNRMGRSVDDAAGISAAADVTAIEGSDVDKLVKKVHAQVGQIQADPFYKWDWAQRAWGDNTVANTVQMTSTLRRYATLLAHSGQYGDADSAINAAFQQLANPAISTKVNGTVYLRSEMPVGPPSRTPEEWFERFINEVPKARAKELSASNHDVRLEWNSAFKAYQAHVGAMPMTNSDNSLAVYSKAEIQGWYATQHKIDVTQTAAKGAARVQDIRDTRAAGERAAEWARNEMGKPQPPKAEAAPAPAVPPSMAVFTDFWKTPEGQAEAARIRGK
;
A
#
# COMPACT_ATOMS: atom_id res chain seq x y z
N MET A 1 16.48 40.99 -28.68
CA MET A 1 15.01 40.84 -28.86
C MET A 1 14.36 42.15 -28.42
N ALA A 2 13.34 42.63 -29.10
CA ALA A 2 12.62 43.83 -28.66
C ALA A 2 11.92 43.57 -27.31
N ALA A 3 12.08 44.47 -26.34
CA ALA A 3 11.39 44.38 -25.05
C ALA A 3 9.87 44.47 -25.28
N SER A 4 9.15 43.41 -24.90
CA SER A 4 7.70 43.32 -25.08
C SER A 4 7.13 42.27 -24.13
N ASP A 5 5.84 42.35 -23.81
CA ASP A 5 5.17 41.31 -23.03
C ASP A 5 5.24 39.94 -23.71
N ALA A 6 5.14 39.90 -25.03
CA ALA A 6 5.19 38.66 -25.80
C ALA A 6 6.58 38.01 -25.79
N SER A 7 7.67 38.79 -25.79
CA SER A 7 9.03 38.25 -25.66
C SER A 7 9.32 37.82 -24.23
N ALA A 8 8.86 38.59 -23.24
CA ALA A 8 9.01 38.24 -21.83
C ALA A 8 8.30 36.92 -21.49
N ASN A 9 7.04 36.76 -21.94
CA ASN A 9 6.29 35.54 -21.74
C ASN A 9 6.94 34.33 -22.43
N ARG A 10 7.49 34.49 -23.65
CA ARG A 10 8.24 33.43 -24.34
C ARG A 10 9.51 33.03 -23.60
N ALA A 11 10.23 33.99 -23.01
CA ALA A 11 11.42 33.72 -22.21
C ALA A 11 11.09 32.95 -20.93
N ILE A 12 10.03 33.36 -20.22
CA ILE A 12 9.53 32.68 -19.01
C ILE A 12 9.06 31.26 -19.35
N GLU A 13 8.30 31.12 -20.44
CA GLU A 13 7.81 29.83 -20.92
C GLU A 13 8.97 28.90 -21.31
N GLY A 14 9.95 29.40 -22.05
CA GLY A 14 11.16 28.63 -22.38
C GLY A 14 11.94 28.22 -21.13
N ALA A 15 12.01 29.06 -20.11
CA ALA A 15 12.65 28.72 -18.84
C ALA A 15 11.86 27.63 -18.08
N LEU A 16 10.53 27.72 -18.05
CA LEU A 16 9.65 26.72 -17.43
C LEU A 16 9.80 25.34 -18.06
N MET A 17 9.80 25.25 -19.40
CA MET A 17 9.95 23.98 -20.12
C MET A 17 11.28 23.28 -19.85
N ASN A 18 12.31 24.05 -19.48
CA ASN A 18 13.65 23.56 -19.21
C ASN A 18 13.95 23.42 -17.70
N GLY A 19 13.00 23.67 -16.81
CA GLY A 19 13.22 23.64 -15.36
C GLY A 19 14.16 24.74 -14.85
N ASN A 20 14.32 25.83 -15.61
CA ASN A 20 15.29 26.89 -15.39
C ASN A 20 14.65 28.21 -14.92
N LEU A 21 13.42 28.15 -14.39
CA LEU A 21 12.73 29.33 -13.87
C LEU A 21 13.56 30.13 -12.84
N PRO A 22 14.33 29.51 -11.92
CA PRO A 22 15.16 30.26 -10.98
C PRO A 22 16.16 31.23 -11.64
N MET A 23 16.65 30.94 -12.85
CA MET A 23 17.56 31.85 -13.56
C MET A 23 16.86 33.13 -14.02
N VAL A 24 15.60 33.02 -14.49
CA VAL A 24 14.82 34.18 -14.96
C VAL A 24 14.17 34.96 -13.82
N MET A 25 14.06 34.37 -12.63
CA MET A 25 13.69 35.02 -11.37
C MET A 25 14.91 35.59 -10.61
N GLY A 26 16.07 35.70 -11.23
CA GLY A 26 17.29 36.15 -10.56
C GLY A 26 18.15 36.98 -11.48
N THR A 27 19.07 36.32 -12.18
CA THR A 27 20.14 36.98 -12.93
C THR A 27 19.77 37.32 -14.37
N ARG A 28 18.69 36.74 -14.92
CA ARG A 28 18.26 36.93 -16.31
C ARG A 28 16.80 37.36 -16.41
N LYS A 29 16.45 38.44 -15.70
CA LYS A 29 15.06 38.92 -15.65
C LYS A 29 14.60 39.37 -17.04
N PRO A 30 13.44 38.90 -17.54
CA PRO A 30 12.90 39.36 -18.80
C PRO A 30 12.53 40.84 -18.75
N GLN A 31 12.61 41.52 -19.89
CA GLN A 31 12.35 42.95 -20.03
C GLN A 31 11.03 43.24 -20.72
N VAL A 32 10.32 44.26 -20.23
CA VAL A 32 9.06 44.78 -20.78
C VAL A 32 9.14 46.30 -20.95
N LEU A 33 8.28 46.86 -21.80
CA LEU A 33 8.13 48.31 -21.93
C LEU A 33 7.14 48.81 -20.88
N SER A 34 7.51 49.88 -20.17
CA SER A 34 6.65 50.59 -19.24
C SER A 34 5.55 51.37 -19.99
N LYS A 35 4.54 51.86 -19.27
CA LYS A 35 3.52 52.74 -19.85
C LYS A 35 4.10 54.05 -20.42
N ALA A 36 5.29 54.45 -19.98
CA ALA A 36 6.03 55.60 -20.49
C ALA A 36 6.97 55.25 -21.67
N GLY A 37 6.99 53.98 -22.11
CA GLY A 37 7.84 53.52 -23.22
C GLY A 37 9.27 53.15 -22.82
N GLU A 38 9.60 53.12 -21.54
CA GLU A 38 10.94 52.76 -21.05
C GLU A 38 11.09 51.25 -20.85
N VAL A 39 12.27 50.71 -21.14
CA VAL A 39 12.56 49.29 -20.89
C VAL A 39 12.81 49.07 -19.40
N LYS A 40 12.09 48.12 -18.81
CA LYS A 40 12.22 47.74 -17.40
C LYS A 40 12.31 46.22 -17.25
N ASP A 41 13.19 45.77 -16.36
CA ASP A 41 13.23 44.38 -15.92
C ASP A 41 11.96 44.04 -15.12
N LEU A 42 11.40 42.86 -15.37
CA LEU A 42 10.35 42.31 -14.51
C LEU A 42 10.90 42.05 -13.10
N THR A 43 10.09 42.28 -12.08
CA THR A 43 10.43 41.85 -10.73
C THR A 43 10.26 40.34 -10.59
N ASP A 44 10.84 39.73 -9.54
CA ASP A 44 10.71 38.28 -9.33
C ASP A 44 9.25 37.89 -9.06
N SER A 45 8.49 38.79 -8.44
CA SER A 45 7.04 38.64 -8.27
C SER A 45 6.31 38.64 -9.60
N ASP A 46 6.65 39.56 -10.53
CA ASP A 46 6.02 39.61 -11.86
C ASP A 46 6.36 38.37 -12.69
N VAL A 47 7.61 37.92 -12.63
CA VAL A 47 8.05 36.69 -13.30
C VAL A 47 7.31 35.48 -12.73
N LYS A 48 7.21 35.37 -11.41
CA LYS A 48 6.50 34.28 -10.73
C LYS A 48 5.01 34.25 -11.09
N GLU A 49 4.31 35.38 -11.02
CA GLU A 49 2.88 35.46 -11.34
C GLU A 49 2.61 35.05 -12.81
N ARG A 50 3.45 35.51 -13.74
CA ARG A 50 3.35 35.12 -15.15
C ARG A 50 3.68 33.64 -15.33
N ALA A 51 4.70 33.14 -14.64
CA ALA A 51 5.11 31.75 -14.71
C ALA A 51 4.01 30.81 -14.22
N GLU A 52 3.32 31.14 -13.12
CA GLU A 52 2.18 30.38 -12.61
C GLU A 52 1.02 30.35 -13.61
N LYS A 53 0.67 31.49 -14.22
CA LYS A 53 -0.36 31.56 -15.29
C LYS A 53 0.00 30.75 -16.53
N ILE A 54 1.27 30.72 -16.92
CA ILE A 54 1.75 29.89 -18.04
C ILE A 54 1.72 28.42 -17.65
N ALA A 55 2.21 28.08 -16.44
CA ALA A 55 2.24 26.72 -15.92
C ALA A 55 0.83 26.12 -15.88
N VAL A 56 -0.17 26.83 -15.31
CA VAL A 56 -1.57 26.37 -15.26
C VAL A 56 -2.06 25.99 -16.66
N ARG A 57 -1.93 26.89 -17.64
CA ARG A 57 -2.38 26.64 -19.02
C ARG A 57 -1.63 25.49 -19.69
N ARG A 58 -0.34 25.34 -19.42
CA ARG A 58 0.50 24.27 -20.01
C ARG A 58 0.18 22.91 -19.43
N THR A 59 -0.13 22.87 -18.14
CA THR A 59 -0.47 21.64 -17.42
C THR A 59 -1.94 21.26 -17.56
N GLU A 60 -2.75 22.10 -18.19
CA GLU A 60 -4.16 21.83 -18.46
C GLU A 60 -4.30 20.59 -19.36
N GLY A 61 -4.94 19.55 -18.82
CA GLY A 61 -5.11 18.26 -19.51
C GLY A 61 -3.98 17.23 -19.27
N MET A 62 -2.91 17.59 -18.56
CA MET A 62 -1.90 16.60 -18.13
C MET A 62 -2.42 15.74 -16.97
N PRO A 63 -1.95 14.48 -16.82
CA PRO A 63 -2.16 13.70 -15.61
C PRO A 63 -1.70 14.44 -14.36
N PHE A 64 -2.41 14.27 -13.23
CA PHE A 64 -2.19 15.02 -12.00
C PHE A 64 -0.73 14.94 -11.51
N GLU A 65 -0.13 13.75 -11.61
CA GLU A 65 1.27 13.46 -11.26
C GLU A 65 2.23 14.36 -12.05
N GLN A 66 1.97 14.51 -13.37
CA GLN A 66 2.79 15.34 -14.25
C GLN A 66 2.59 16.83 -13.96
N GLN A 67 1.38 17.25 -13.61
CA GLN A 67 1.13 18.62 -13.16
C GLN A 67 1.96 18.92 -11.90
N VAL A 68 1.89 18.04 -10.88
CA VAL A 68 2.66 18.21 -9.64
C VAL A 68 4.16 18.29 -9.94
N GLY A 69 4.69 17.36 -10.75
CA GLY A 69 6.09 17.36 -11.15
C GLY A 69 6.52 18.66 -11.84
N PHE A 70 5.69 19.18 -12.75
CA PHE A 70 5.96 20.42 -13.48
C PHE A 70 6.07 21.64 -12.56
N PHE A 71 5.12 21.79 -11.62
CA PHE A 71 5.16 22.89 -10.64
C PHE A 71 6.31 22.73 -9.65
N ALA A 72 6.51 21.53 -9.11
CA ALA A 72 7.56 21.24 -8.12
C ALA A 72 8.97 21.48 -8.70
N GLN A 73 9.24 21.02 -9.93
CA GLN A 73 10.53 21.20 -10.60
C GLN A 73 10.88 22.68 -10.79
N ASN A 74 9.87 23.54 -10.98
CA ASN A 74 10.06 24.97 -11.20
C ASN A 74 9.97 25.79 -9.91
N GLY A 75 9.81 25.16 -8.73
CA GLY A 75 9.65 25.87 -7.46
C GLY A 75 8.40 26.74 -7.40
N LEU A 76 7.37 26.40 -8.19
CA LEU A 76 6.11 27.14 -8.26
C LEU A 76 5.04 26.48 -7.41
N LYS A 77 4.07 27.27 -6.96
CA LYS A 77 2.84 26.78 -6.34
C LYS A 77 1.73 26.80 -7.36
N ASN A 78 0.89 25.78 -7.40
CA ASN A 78 -0.30 25.82 -8.23
C ASN A 78 -1.36 26.72 -7.58
N PRO A 79 -1.71 27.88 -8.18
CA PRO A 79 -2.61 28.84 -7.55
C PRO A 79 -4.04 28.32 -7.39
N ASN A 80 -4.49 27.43 -8.29
CA ASN A 80 -5.82 26.83 -8.19
C ASN A 80 -5.89 25.87 -6.99
N TRP A 81 -4.84 25.07 -6.80
CA TRP A 81 -4.77 24.14 -5.65
C TRP A 81 -4.65 24.90 -4.33
N GLU A 82 -3.83 25.94 -4.27
CA GLU A 82 -3.72 26.80 -3.09
C GLU A 82 -5.07 27.46 -2.75
N ALA A 83 -5.78 27.99 -3.74
CA ALA A 83 -7.12 28.56 -3.57
C ALA A 83 -8.14 27.51 -3.06
N THR A 84 -8.14 26.30 -3.62
CA THR A 84 -9.03 25.20 -3.17
C THR A 84 -8.73 24.81 -1.72
N ILE A 85 -7.46 24.62 -1.36
CA ILE A 85 -7.04 24.27 0.01
C ILE A 85 -7.44 25.38 0.99
N ASN A 86 -7.18 26.64 0.65
CA ASN A 86 -7.55 27.77 1.49
C ASN A 86 -9.07 27.87 1.69
N ALA A 87 -9.86 27.75 0.62
CA ALA A 87 -11.32 27.75 0.70
C ALA A 87 -11.85 26.61 1.59
N GLY A 88 -11.31 25.40 1.42
CA GLY A 88 -11.68 24.26 2.27
C GLY A 88 -11.28 24.45 3.72
N PHE A 89 -10.12 25.04 4.00
CA PHE A 89 -9.67 25.34 5.35
C PHE A 89 -10.58 26.36 6.05
N PHE A 90 -11.02 27.41 5.34
CA PHE A 90 -12.01 28.35 5.88
C PHE A 90 -13.32 27.63 6.22
N ASN A 91 -13.79 26.71 5.37
CA ASN A 91 -14.97 25.90 5.69
C ASN A 91 -14.75 25.00 6.92
N LEU A 92 -13.58 24.38 7.08
CA LEU A 92 -13.25 23.59 8.27
C LEU A 92 -13.35 24.41 9.56
N ASN A 93 -13.02 25.70 9.52
CA ASN A 93 -13.15 26.58 10.67
C ASN A 93 -14.60 26.99 10.98
N THR A 94 -15.54 26.71 10.07
CA THR A 94 -16.98 26.87 10.34
C THR A 94 -17.61 25.65 11.00
N ILE A 95 -16.89 24.52 11.04
CA ILE A 95 -17.33 23.33 11.77
C ILE A 95 -16.97 23.55 13.24
N GLY A 96 -18.00 23.66 14.07
CA GLY A 96 -17.85 23.81 15.51
C GLY A 96 -17.83 22.46 16.22
N VAL A 97 -17.83 22.55 17.55
CA VAL A 97 -18.01 21.44 18.47
C VAL A 97 -19.01 21.86 19.52
N ASP A 98 -19.97 21.01 19.85
CA ASP A 98 -20.85 21.28 20.99
C ASP A 98 -20.13 21.07 22.32
N SER A 99 -20.81 21.39 23.42
CA SER A 99 -20.29 21.26 24.78
C SER A 99 -20.00 19.81 25.21
N LYS A 100 -20.29 18.81 24.36
CA LYS A 100 -20.03 17.40 24.58
C LYS A 100 -18.97 16.84 23.63
N GLY A 101 -18.25 17.69 22.90
CA GLY A 101 -17.21 17.23 21.97
C GLY A 101 -17.77 16.72 20.63
N LYS A 102 -19.06 16.90 20.35
CA LYS A 102 -19.67 16.46 19.10
C LYS A 102 -19.57 17.54 18.02
N PRO A 103 -19.18 17.21 16.78
CA PRO A 103 -19.14 18.17 15.69
C PRO A 103 -20.48 18.86 15.45
N THR A 104 -20.45 20.19 15.32
CA THR A 104 -21.60 21.01 14.91
C THR A 104 -21.33 21.61 13.53
N GLY A 105 -21.72 20.86 12.50
CA GLY A 105 -21.54 21.23 11.10
C GLY A 105 -21.15 20.05 10.21
N VAL A 106 -21.15 20.28 8.91
CA VAL A 106 -20.70 19.32 7.89
C VAL A 106 -19.79 20.04 6.89
N LEU A 107 -18.92 19.30 6.23
CA LEU A 107 -18.14 19.84 5.14
C LEU A 107 -19.07 20.16 3.97
N ASN A 108 -18.95 21.39 3.45
CA ASN A 108 -19.56 21.74 2.17
C ASN A 108 -18.74 21.14 1.01
N ASP A 109 -19.21 21.32 -0.21
CA ASP A 109 -18.54 20.74 -1.39
C ASP A 109 -17.11 21.25 -1.57
N ALA A 110 -16.84 22.52 -1.26
CA ALA A 110 -15.48 23.07 -1.31
C ALA A 110 -14.55 22.42 -0.28
N GLY A 111 -15.04 22.17 0.93
CA GLY A 111 -14.31 21.45 1.96
C GLY A 111 -14.01 20.00 1.59
N LYS A 112 -15.00 19.29 1.02
CA LYS A 112 -14.80 17.92 0.50
C LYS A 112 -13.78 17.88 -0.63
N GLN A 113 -13.87 18.81 -1.58
CA GLN A 113 -12.90 18.94 -2.67
C GLN A 113 -11.49 19.22 -2.16
N ALA A 114 -11.33 20.06 -1.14
CA ALA A 114 -10.04 20.35 -0.54
C ALA A 114 -9.44 19.12 0.17
N VAL A 115 -10.25 18.35 0.89
CA VAL A 115 -9.82 17.09 1.52
C VAL A 115 -9.35 16.08 0.45
N ASP A 116 -10.09 15.93 -0.64
CA ASP A 116 -9.72 15.01 -1.72
C ASP A 116 -8.49 15.47 -2.49
N LEU A 117 -8.35 16.77 -2.73
CA LEU A 117 -7.14 17.36 -3.30
C LEU A 117 -5.93 17.12 -2.39
N PHE A 118 -6.08 17.38 -1.08
CA PHE A 118 -5.02 17.13 -0.10
C PHE A 118 -4.58 15.66 -0.11
N LYS A 119 -5.51 14.70 -0.11
CA LYS A 119 -5.19 13.26 -0.14
C LYS A 119 -4.32 12.89 -1.36
N LYS A 120 -4.56 13.52 -2.52
CA LYS A 120 -3.73 13.34 -3.72
C LYS A 120 -2.37 14.01 -3.57
N LEU A 121 -2.34 15.26 -3.09
CA LEU A 121 -1.11 16.03 -2.90
C LEU A 121 -0.18 15.43 -1.83
N ASP A 122 -0.71 14.87 -0.73
CA ASP A 122 0.06 14.30 0.39
C ASP A 122 1.01 13.18 -0.05
N THR A 123 0.76 12.55 -1.20
CA THR A 123 1.69 11.59 -1.82
C THR A 123 3.02 12.23 -2.27
N TYR A 124 3.06 13.56 -2.42
CA TYR A 124 4.22 14.37 -2.82
C TYR A 124 4.80 15.20 -1.67
N GLY A 125 4.52 14.81 -0.41
CA GLY A 125 5.19 15.26 0.82
C GLY A 125 5.55 16.75 0.87
N ASP A 126 6.80 17.07 0.50
CA ASP A 126 7.37 18.41 0.58
C ASP A 126 6.66 19.42 -0.32
N TYR A 127 6.24 19.00 -1.51
CA TYR A 127 5.48 19.88 -2.40
C TYR A 127 4.12 20.22 -1.81
N ALA A 128 3.41 19.23 -1.24
CA ALA A 128 2.14 19.48 -0.56
C ALA A 128 2.28 20.46 0.60
N LYS A 129 3.31 20.28 1.44
CA LYS A 129 3.61 21.22 2.54
C LYS A 129 3.91 22.62 2.02
N SER A 130 4.50 22.77 0.84
CA SER A 130 4.77 24.10 0.26
C SER A 130 3.49 24.88 -0.09
N LEU A 131 2.38 24.18 -0.38
CA LEU A 131 1.12 24.81 -0.83
C LEU A 131 0.28 25.40 0.31
N MET A 132 0.63 25.14 1.57
CA MET A 132 -0.20 25.51 2.72
C MET A 132 0.63 25.77 3.97
N SER A 133 0.05 26.46 4.95
CA SER A 133 0.68 26.60 6.27
C SER A 133 0.77 25.25 7.00
N GLU A 134 1.66 25.15 7.99
CA GLU A 134 1.79 23.96 8.83
C GLU A 134 0.47 23.58 9.51
N LYS A 135 -0.27 24.57 10.02
CA LYS A 135 -1.59 24.38 10.63
C LYS A 135 -2.59 23.77 9.65
N GLN A 136 -2.64 24.28 8.41
CA GLN A 136 -3.50 23.72 7.36
C GLN A 136 -3.11 22.29 7.03
N TYR A 137 -1.81 22.03 6.84
CA TYR A 137 -1.31 20.70 6.55
C TYR A 137 -1.71 19.71 7.65
N GLN A 138 -1.50 20.07 8.92
CA GLN A 138 -1.85 19.22 10.05
C GLN A 138 -3.35 18.91 10.08
N ARG A 139 -4.21 19.92 9.88
CA ARG A 139 -5.68 19.77 9.84
C ARG A 139 -6.13 18.76 8.80
N PHE A 140 -5.67 18.90 7.56
CA PHE A 140 -6.02 17.99 6.48
C PHE A 140 -5.37 16.61 6.65
N SER A 141 -4.15 16.55 7.20
CA SER A 141 -3.48 15.30 7.55
C SER A 141 -4.28 14.49 8.57
N ASP A 142 -4.84 15.15 9.58
CA ASP A 142 -5.68 14.50 10.60
C ASP A 142 -6.99 14.01 10.01
N ILE A 143 -7.64 14.79 9.14
CA ILE A 143 -8.85 14.34 8.43
C ILE A 143 -8.54 13.11 7.57
N ALA A 144 -7.45 13.15 6.79
CA ALA A 144 -7.03 12.03 5.96
C ALA A 144 -6.71 10.79 6.81
N PHE A 145 -6.06 10.96 7.96
CA PHE A 145 -5.77 9.90 8.90
C PHE A 145 -7.04 9.28 9.50
N LEU A 146 -7.95 10.08 10.04
CA LEU A 146 -9.21 9.63 10.62
C LEU A 146 -10.08 8.90 9.57
N ASN A 147 -10.09 9.41 8.34
CA ASN A 147 -10.79 8.76 7.23
C ASN A 147 -10.19 7.40 6.88
N ARG A 148 -8.85 7.24 6.93
CA ARG A 148 -8.18 5.93 6.80
C ARG A 148 -8.52 4.98 7.95
N MET A 149 -8.88 5.51 9.11
CA MET A 149 -9.39 4.75 10.26
C MET A 149 -10.91 4.50 10.17
N GLY A 150 -11.53 4.71 9.01
CA GLY A 150 -12.93 4.38 8.72
C GLY A 150 -13.95 5.40 9.20
N ARG A 151 -13.51 6.58 9.64
CA ARG A 151 -14.42 7.70 9.94
C ARG A 151 -14.94 8.33 8.66
N SER A 152 -16.19 8.78 8.66
CA SER A 152 -16.71 9.58 7.54
C SER A 152 -15.92 10.89 7.43
N VAL A 153 -15.94 11.49 6.24
CA VAL A 153 -15.22 12.75 5.99
C VAL A 153 -15.74 13.87 6.91
N ASP A 154 -17.04 13.92 7.17
CA ASP A 154 -17.65 14.91 8.07
C ASP A 154 -17.28 14.67 9.54
N ASP A 155 -17.30 13.43 10.03
CA ASP A 155 -16.90 13.09 11.40
C ASP A 155 -15.40 13.36 11.62
N ALA A 156 -14.57 12.99 10.63
CA ALA A 156 -13.14 13.28 10.64
C ALA A 156 -12.85 14.79 10.66
N ALA A 157 -13.58 15.58 9.86
CA ALA A 157 -13.48 17.04 9.86
C ALA A 157 -13.88 17.64 11.20
N GLY A 158 -14.93 17.12 11.82
CA GLY A 158 -15.38 17.56 13.14
C GLY A 158 -14.40 17.24 14.28
N ILE A 159 -13.83 16.03 14.32
CA ILE A 159 -12.79 15.67 15.29
C ILE A 159 -11.55 16.53 15.08
N SER A 160 -11.12 16.70 13.83
CA SER A 160 -9.98 17.54 13.48
C SER A 160 -10.26 19.00 13.88
N ALA A 161 -11.49 19.49 13.65
CA ALA A 161 -12.00 20.79 14.10
C ALA A 161 -11.81 21.00 15.61
N ALA A 162 -12.36 20.05 16.38
CA ALA A 162 -12.33 20.02 17.82
C ALA A 162 -10.93 19.91 18.42
N ALA A 163 -10.01 19.24 17.73
CA ALA A 163 -8.65 19.08 18.23
C ALA A 163 -7.83 20.38 18.21
N ASP A 164 -8.25 21.40 17.44
CA ASP A 164 -7.60 22.72 17.33
C ASP A 164 -8.34 23.81 18.11
N VAL A 165 -9.67 23.74 18.15
CA VAL A 165 -10.49 24.59 19.02
C VAL A 165 -10.39 23.94 20.39
N THR A 166 -9.51 24.44 21.26
CA THR A 166 -9.29 23.97 22.64
C THR A 166 -10.60 23.95 23.45
N ALA A 167 -11.47 22.98 23.19
CA ALA A 167 -12.78 22.80 23.83
C ALA A 167 -12.61 22.36 25.30
N ILE A 168 -11.39 21.94 25.64
CA ILE A 168 -10.87 21.71 26.98
C ILE A 168 -9.77 22.75 27.20
N GLU A 169 -9.66 23.33 28.41
CA GLU A 169 -8.58 24.26 28.75
C GLU A 169 -7.21 23.66 28.36
N GLY A 170 -6.38 24.44 27.65
CA GLY A 170 -5.16 23.93 27.00
C GLY A 170 -4.21 23.16 27.94
N SER A 171 -4.19 23.50 29.24
CA SER A 171 -3.38 22.79 30.24
C SER A 171 -3.85 21.37 30.54
N ASP A 172 -5.12 21.04 30.32
CA ASP A 172 -5.66 19.71 30.59
C ASP A 172 -5.56 18.81 29.37
N VAL A 173 -5.67 19.36 28.15
CA VAL A 173 -5.35 18.64 26.91
C VAL A 173 -3.88 18.22 26.91
N ASP A 174 -2.96 19.13 27.19
CA ASP A 174 -1.52 18.82 27.20
C ASP A 174 -1.16 17.72 28.21
N LYS A 175 -1.82 17.70 29.38
CA LYS A 175 -1.65 16.62 30.37
C LYS A 175 -2.18 15.30 29.84
N LEU A 176 -3.36 15.30 29.19
CA LEU A 176 -3.95 14.11 28.60
C LEU A 176 -3.05 13.53 27.51
N VAL A 177 -2.51 14.38 26.63
CA VAL A 177 -1.58 13.97 25.55
C VAL A 177 -0.31 13.36 26.11
N LYS A 178 0.30 14.01 27.10
CA LYS A 178 1.48 13.49 27.79
C LYS A 178 1.21 12.13 28.41
N LYS A 179 0.03 11.93 29.02
CA LYS A 179 -0.40 10.63 29.56
C LYS A 179 -0.59 9.60 28.45
N VAL A 180 -1.25 9.94 27.35
CA VAL A 180 -1.39 9.05 26.18
C VAL A 180 -0.03 8.64 25.65
N HIS A 181 0.89 9.58 25.47
CA HIS A 181 2.25 9.32 25.00
C HIS A 181 3.02 8.43 25.96
N ALA A 182 2.92 8.67 27.27
CA ALA A 182 3.58 7.88 28.31
C ALA A 182 3.03 6.44 28.32
N GLN A 183 1.71 6.27 28.32
CA GLN A 183 1.06 4.96 28.36
C GLN A 183 1.34 4.16 27.09
N VAL A 184 1.23 4.78 25.92
CA VAL A 184 1.58 4.12 24.65
C VAL A 184 3.09 3.85 24.57
N GLY A 185 3.94 4.71 25.16
CA GLY A 185 5.37 4.49 25.29
C GLY A 185 5.72 3.30 26.19
N GLN A 186 4.96 3.04 27.24
CA GLN A 186 5.14 1.85 28.09
C GLN A 186 4.89 0.56 27.31
N ILE A 187 3.93 0.54 26.37
CA ILE A 187 3.70 -0.62 25.48
C ILE A 187 4.97 -0.94 24.66
N GLN A 188 5.71 0.08 24.23
CA GLN A 188 6.95 -0.10 23.48
C GLN A 188 8.15 -0.45 24.36
N ALA A 189 8.21 0.09 25.58
CA ALA A 189 9.36 -0.03 26.47
C ALA A 189 9.40 -1.35 27.26
N ASP A 190 8.25 -1.96 27.53
CA ASP A 190 8.17 -3.20 28.29
C ASP A 190 7.53 -4.33 27.46
N PRO A 191 8.34 -5.22 26.83
CA PRO A 191 7.84 -6.36 26.08
C PRO A 191 7.15 -7.42 26.95
N PHE A 192 7.25 -7.32 28.28
CA PHE A 192 6.57 -8.19 29.25
C PHE A 192 5.33 -7.53 29.87
N TYR A 193 5.10 -6.23 29.62
CA TYR A 193 3.87 -5.54 30.03
C TYR A 193 2.73 -5.96 29.10
N LYS A 194 2.18 -7.13 29.39
CA LYS A 194 1.02 -7.67 28.72
C LYS A 194 -0.21 -6.90 29.18
N TRP A 195 -0.60 -5.91 28.39
CA TRP A 195 -2.00 -5.54 28.36
C TRP A 195 -2.76 -6.75 27.82
N ASP A 196 -3.37 -7.55 28.69
CA ASP A 196 -4.12 -8.77 28.31
C ASP A 196 -5.13 -8.51 27.18
N TRP A 197 -5.65 -7.28 27.08
CA TRP A 197 -6.52 -6.86 25.99
C TRP A 197 -5.79 -6.64 24.66
N ALA A 198 -4.54 -6.14 24.67
CA ALA A 198 -3.71 -5.97 23.47
C ALA A 198 -3.35 -7.33 22.88
N GLN A 199 -2.95 -8.29 23.73
CA GLN A 199 -2.70 -9.66 23.30
C GLN A 199 -3.98 -10.34 22.76
N ARG A 200 -5.16 -10.10 23.38
CA ARG A 200 -6.44 -10.61 22.87
C ARG A 200 -6.80 -10.09 21.49
N ALA A 201 -6.61 -8.80 21.20
CA ALA A 201 -7.03 -8.25 19.91
C ALA A 201 -5.95 -8.32 18.83
N TRP A 202 -4.65 -8.24 19.16
CA TRP A 202 -3.56 -8.29 18.18
C TRP A 202 -2.88 -9.67 18.07
N GLY A 203 -3.12 -10.58 19.02
CA GLY A 203 -2.62 -11.95 18.98
C GLY A 203 -1.16 -12.10 19.40
N ASP A 204 -0.57 -13.25 19.02
CA ASP A 204 0.69 -13.75 19.60
C ASP A 204 1.95 -13.06 19.06
N ASN A 205 1.89 -12.38 17.91
CA ASN A 205 3.01 -11.58 17.40
C ASN A 205 3.03 -10.18 18.03
N THR A 206 2.92 -10.13 19.36
CA THR A 206 2.63 -8.90 20.12
C THR A 206 3.74 -7.86 19.93
N VAL A 207 5.01 -8.26 19.84
CA VAL A 207 6.13 -7.32 19.67
C VAL A 207 6.06 -6.61 18.31
N ALA A 208 5.89 -7.35 17.21
CA ALA A 208 5.80 -6.76 15.88
C ALA A 208 4.55 -5.87 15.74
N ASN A 209 3.41 -6.36 16.23
CA ASN A 209 2.15 -5.63 16.18
C ASN A 209 2.21 -4.36 17.01
N THR A 210 2.87 -4.39 18.18
CA THR A 210 3.15 -3.19 18.97
C THR A 210 3.98 -2.21 18.17
N VAL A 211 5.14 -2.59 17.63
CA VAL A 211 6.01 -1.68 16.88
C VAL A 211 5.26 -1.00 15.73
N GLN A 212 4.48 -1.77 14.97
CA GLN A 212 3.74 -1.26 13.81
C GLN A 212 2.55 -0.37 14.20
N MET A 213 1.78 -0.75 15.23
CA MET A 213 0.52 -0.09 15.55
C MET A 213 0.66 1.05 16.57
N THR A 214 1.76 1.12 17.33
CA THR A 214 1.98 2.12 18.40
C THR A 214 1.86 3.56 17.88
N SER A 215 2.44 3.88 16.73
CA SER A 215 2.36 5.23 16.16
C SER A 215 0.92 5.60 15.79
N THR A 216 0.19 4.65 15.17
CA THR A 216 -1.21 4.82 14.79
C THR A 216 -2.11 4.95 16.02
N LEU A 217 -1.92 4.08 17.01
CA LEU A 217 -2.62 4.12 18.30
C LEU A 217 -2.41 5.46 18.99
N ARG A 218 -1.14 5.91 19.09
CA ARG A 218 -0.79 7.19 19.70
C ARG A 218 -1.50 8.35 19.00
N ARG A 219 -1.39 8.43 17.67
CA ARG A 219 -2.00 9.53 16.89
C ARG A 219 -3.52 9.53 17.04
N TYR A 220 -4.16 8.37 16.93
CA TYR A 220 -5.62 8.27 17.03
C TYR A 220 -6.11 8.60 18.45
N ALA A 221 -5.51 8.03 19.49
CA ALA A 221 -5.85 8.36 20.88
C ALA A 221 -5.62 9.84 21.20
N THR A 222 -4.54 10.43 20.68
CA THR A 222 -4.25 11.87 20.84
C THR A 222 -5.35 12.73 20.21
N LEU A 223 -5.80 12.41 18.99
CA LEU A 223 -6.89 13.14 18.34
C LEU A 223 -8.21 13.02 19.10
N LEU A 224 -8.53 11.83 19.59
CA LEU A 224 -9.74 11.60 20.40
C LEU A 224 -9.69 12.39 21.71
N ALA A 225 -8.56 12.41 22.41
CA ALA A 225 -8.38 13.21 23.62
C ALA A 225 -8.43 14.72 23.34
N HIS A 226 -7.73 15.20 22.29
CA HIS A 226 -7.74 16.61 21.87
C HIS A 226 -9.13 17.10 21.50
N SER A 227 -9.91 16.28 20.80
CA SER A 227 -11.28 16.62 20.42
C SER A 227 -12.26 16.71 21.60
N GLY A 228 -11.83 16.30 22.80
CA GLY A 228 -12.67 16.24 24.00
C GLY A 228 -13.73 15.16 23.97
N GLN A 229 -13.63 14.18 23.05
CA GLN A 229 -14.53 13.02 23.05
C GLN A 229 -14.35 12.12 24.28
N TYR A 230 -13.17 12.17 24.91
CA TYR A 230 -12.85 11.41 26.12
C TYR A 230 -12.20 12.34 27.14
N GLY A 231 -12.68 12.27 28.39
CA GLY A 231 -12.18 13.09 29.49
C GLY A 231 -10.88 12.60 30.13
N ASP A 232 -10.40 11.42 29.73
CA ASP A 232 -9.21 10.78 30.27
C ASP A 232 -8.43 9.99 29.21
N ALA A 233 -7.14 9.76 29.47
CA ALA A 233 -6.23 9.12 28.53
C ALA A 233 -6.51 7.63 28.35
N ASP A 234 -6.95 6.92 29.40
CA ASP A 234 -7.21 5.48 29.35
C ASP A 234 -8.42 5.19 28.43
N SER A 235 -9.49 5.96 28.58
CA SER A 235 -10.66 5.87 27.72
C SER A 235 -10.34 6.17 26.26
N ALA A 236 -9.51 7.18 25.99
CA ALA A 236 -9.08 7.52 24.64
C ALA A 236 -8.23 6.41 24.00
N ILE A 237 -7.29 5.82 24.75
CA ILE A 237 -6.47 4.69 24.28
C ILE A 237 -7.34 3.45 24.03
N ASN A 238 -8.24 3.12 24.96
CA ASN A 238 -9.13 1.96 24.83
C ASN A 238 -10.04 2.09 23.60
N ALA A 239 -10.61 3.27 23.38
CA ALA A 239 -11.41 3.55 22.18
C ALA A 239 -10.57 3.47 20.90
N ALA A 240 -9.36 4.04 20.93
CA ALA A 240 -8.46 3.97 19.80
C ALA A 240 -8.07 2.53 19.46
N PHE A 241 -7.82 1.72 20.48
CA PHE A 241 -7.55 0.31 20.31
C PHE A 241 -8.73 -0.48 19.75
N GLN A 242 -9.94 -0.27 20.28
CA GLN A 242 -11.16 -0.92 19.76
C GLN A 242 -11.36 -0.59 18.27
N GLN A 243 -11.09 0.65 17.86
CA GLN A 243 -11.13 1.03 16.46
C GLN A 243 -10.09 0.28 15.63
N LEU A 244 -8.85 0.15 16.12
CA LEU A 244 -7.80 -0.58 15.43
C LEU A 244 -8.01 -2.10 15.43
N ALA A 245 -8.77 -2.63 16.38
CA ALA A 245 -9.18 -4.04 16.41
C ALA A 245 -10.38 -4.35 15.50
N ASN A 246 -11.06 -3.33 14.98
CA ASN A 246 -12.21 -3.50 14.10
C ASN A 246 -11.78 -4.21 12.80
N PRO A 247 -12.40 -5.35 12.42
CA PRO A 247 -12.10 -6.07 11.19
C PRO A 247 -12.33 -5.26 9.91
N ALA A 248 -13.04 -4.13 9.94
CA ALA A 248 -13.18 -3.23 8.81
C ALA A 248 -11.98 -2.26 8.66
N ILE A 249 -11.16 -2.09 9.70
CA ILE A 249 -10.02 -1.17 9.74
C ILE A 249 -8.70 -1.92 9.61
N SER A 250 -8.58 -3.04 10.33
CA SER A 250 -7.39 -3.87 10.31
C SER A 250 -7.72 -5.32 9.98
N THR A 251 -6.68 -6.08 9.67
CA THR A 251 -6.75 -7.52 9.49
C THR A 251 -5.42 -8.15 9.90
N LYS A 252 -5.43 -9.46 10.11
CA LYS A 252 -4.23 -10.23 10.47
C LYS A 252 -3.78 -11.07 9.30
N VAL A 253 -2.49 -11.00 8.98
CA VAL A 253 -1.84 -11.86 7.99
C VAL A 253 -0.56 -12.43 8.61
N ASN A 254 -0.43 -13.75 8.67
CA ASN A 254 0.68 -14.44 9.36
C ASN A 254 0.90 -13.91 10.80
N GLY A 255 -0.19 -13.73 11.55
CA GLY A 255 -0.15 -13.22 12.93
C GLY A 255 0.20 -11.74 13.09
N THR A 256 0.54 -11.03 11.99
CA THR A 256 0.86 -9.60 12.00
C THR A 256 -0.36 -8.77 11.63
N VAL A 257 -0.61 -7.66 12.33
CA VAL A 257 -1.76 -6.77 12.14
C VAL A 257 -1.42 -5.72 11.07
N TYR A 258 -2.28 -5.61 10.08
CA TYR A 258 -2.16 -4.65 8.98
C TYR A 258 -3.39 -3.76 8.91
N LEU A 259 -3.20 -2.47 8.62
CA LEU A 259 -4.29 -1.58 8.27
C LEU A 259 -4.78 -1.91 6.87
N ARG A 260 -6.09 -2.10 6.70
CA ARG A 260 -6.69 -2.39 5.39
C ARG A 260 -6.48 -1.27 4.39
N SER A 261 -6.45 -0.02 4.87
CA SER A 261 -6.14 1.15 4.04
C SER A 261 -4.71 1.14 3.49
N GLU A 262 -3.82 0.35 4.10
CA GLU A 262 -2.43 0.15 3.68
C GLU A 262 -2.25 -1.13 2.86
N MET A 263 -3.24 -2.01 2.81
CA MET A 263 -3.12 -3.24 2.02
C MET A 263 -3.22 -2.97 0.53
N PRO A 264 -2.44 -3.68 -0.31
CA PRO A 264 -2.62 -3.62 -1.75
C PRO A 264 -3.90 -4.33 -2.17
N VAL A 265 -4.60 -3.79 -3.18
CA VAL A 265 -5.85 -4.37 -3.70
C VAL A 265 -5.51 -5.41 -4.76
N GLY A 266 -5.97 -6.65 -4.58
CA GLY A 266 -5.77 -7.75 -5.51
C GLY A 266 -6.99 -8.06 -6.38
N PRO A 267 -6.83 -8.97 -7.36
CA PRO A 267 -7.93 -9.50 -8.17
C PRO A 267 -9.02 -10.17 -7.30
N PRO A 268 -10.30 -10.14 -7.74
CA PRO A 268 -11.44 -10.60 -6.93
C PRO A 268 -11.49 -12.12 -6.71
N SER A 269 -10.58 -12.89 -7.32
CA SER A 269 -10.52 -14.34 -7.13
C SER A 269 -10.16 -14.78 -5.72
N ARG A 270 -9.63 -13.88 -4.90
CA ARG A 270 -9.23 -14.09 -3.50
C ARG A 270 -9.43 -12.81 -2.72
N THR A 271 -9.51 -12.91 -1.40
CA THR A 271 -9.56 -11.72 -0.55
C THR A 271 -8.21 -10.98 -0.55
N PRO A 272 -8.17 -9.69 -0.19
CA PRO A 272 -6.90 -8.95 -0.07
C PRO A 272 -5.90 -9.61 0.88
N GLU A 273 -6.37 -10.23 1.96
CA GLU A 273 -5.56 -10.97 2.94
C GLU A 273 -4.91 -12.19 2.33
N GLU A 274 -5.68 -13.01 1.62
CA GLU A 274 -5.18 -14.22 0.98
C GLU A 274 -4.11 -13.89 -0.07
N TRP A 275 -4.31 -12.81 -0.83
CA TRP A 275 -3.32 -12.32 -1.77
C TRP A 275 -2.04 -11.86 -1.07
N PHE A 276 -2.19 -11.08 0.00
CA PHE A 276 -1.06 -10.54 0.74
C PHE A 276 -0.27 -11.61 1.50
N GLU A 277 -0.98 -12.58 2.09
CA GLU A 277 -0.40 -13.77 2.72
C GLU A 277 0.43 -14.56 1.70
N ARG A 278 -0.14 -14.80 0.52
CA ARG A 278 0.55 -15.49 -0.57
C ARG A 278 1.81 -14.73 -1.00
N PHE A 279 1.72 -13.41 -1.16
CA PHE A 279 2.87 -12.58 -1.48
C PHE A 279 3.98 -12.74 -0.43
N ILE A 280 3.67 -12.61 0.86
CA ILE A 280 4.64 -12.77 1.95
C ILE A 280 5.29 -14.17 1.89
N ASN A 281 4.50 -15.21 1.64
CA ASN A 281 4.98 -16.58 1.62
C ASN A 281 5.82 -16.93 0.37
N GLU A 282 5.53 -16.33 -0.78
CA GLU A 282 6.22 -16.64 -2.04
C GLU A 282 7.39 -15.71 -2.34
N VAL A 283 7.38 -14.47 -1.85
CA VAL A 283 8.40 -13.46 -2.16
C VAL A 283 9.38 -13.26 -1.00
N PRO A 284 9.07 -12.52 0.07
CA PRO A 284 10.04 -12.28 1.13
C PRO A 284 10.37 -13.56 1.91
N LYS A 285 9.45 -14.52 2.07
CA LYS A 285 9.81 -15.80 2.73
C LYS A 285 10.72 -16.68 1.88
N ALA A 286 10.62 -16.62 0.55
CA ALA A 286 11.61 -17.26 -0.32
C ALA A 286 12.99 -16.59 -0.15
N ARG A 287 13.03 -15.27 -0.14
CA ARG A 287 14.28 -14.51 0.12
C ARG A 287 14.88 -14.82 1.50
N ALA A 288 14.06 -14.95 2.54
CA ALA A 288 14.54 -15.31 3.88
C ALA A 288 15.21 -16.69 3.91
N LYS A 289 14.70 -17.65 3.11
CA LYS A 289 15.35 -18.97 2.96
C LYS A 289 16.72 -18.86 2.31
N GLU A 290 16.88 -18.00 1.29
CA GLU A 290 18.19 -17.73 0.67
C GLU A 290 19.18 -17.13 1.66
N LEU A 291 18.70 -16.32 2.61
CA LEU A 291 19.49 -15.75 3.70
C LEU A 291 19.72 -16.73 4.87
N SER A 292 19.43 -18.02 4.70
CA SER A 292 19.52 -19.05 5.75
C SER A 292 18.68 -18.78 7.01
N ALA A 293 17.60 -18.01 6.87
CA ALA A 293 16.69 -17.64 7.95
C ALA A 293 15.35 -18.41 7.87
N SER A 294 15.37 -19.66 7.38
CA SER A 294 14.17 -20.43 6.99
C SER A 294 13.14 -20.69 8.10
N ASN A 295 13.54 -20.57 9.37
CA ASN A 295 12.70 -20.84 10.53
C ASN A 295 12.17 -19.57 11.21
N HIS A 296 12.49 -18.39 10.68
CA HIS A 296 12.07 -17.13 11.26
C HIS A 296 10.77 -16.61 10.63
N ASP A 297 9.96 -15.95 11.45
CA ASP A 297 8.75 -15.28 10.99
C ASP A 297 9.12 -14.08 10.11
N VAL A 298 8.63 -14.13 8.88
CA VAL A 298 8.76 -13.05 7.90
C VAL A 298 7.50 -12.21 7.92
N ARG A 299 7.70 -10.91 8.03
CA ARG A 299 6.60 -9.93 7.98
C ARG A 299 6.98 -8.74 7.12
N LEU A 300 5.97 -7.95 6.80
CA LEU A 300 6.11 -6.67 6.14
C LEU A 300 5.71 -5.59 7.14
N GLU A 301 6.50 -4.54 7.30
CA GLU A 301 6.17 -3.39 8.13
C GLU A 301 5.93 -2.19 7.23
N TRP A 302 4.79 -1.51 7.38
CA TRP A 302 4.50 -0.32 6.59
C TRP A 302 5.37 0.85 7.03
N ASN A 303 6.15 1.40 6.12
CA ASN A 303 6.92 2.61 6.35
C ASN A 303 6.22 3.82 5.74
N SER A 304 5.75 4.72 6.62
CA SER A 304 5.01 5.91 6.21
C SER A 304 5.85 6.96 5.48
N ALA A 305 7.19 6.92 5.58
CA ALA A 305 8.08 7.87 4.91
C ALA A 305 8.19 7.59 3.41
N PHE A 306 8.34 6.32 3.03
CA PHE A 306 8.43 5.90 1.62
C PHE A 306 7.10 5.34 1.07
N LYS A 307 6.04 5.27 1.90
CA LYS A 307 4.73 4.70 1.55
C LYS A 307 4.84 3.28 0.94
N ALA A 308 5.69 2.47 1.56
CA ALA A 308 6.02 1.12 1.10
C ALA A 308 6.20 0.17 2.29
N TYR A 309 6.15 -1.12 2.01
CA TYR A 309 6.40 -2.17 2.98
C TYR A 309 7.88 -2.52 3.03
N GLN A 310 8.47 -2.51 4.22
CA GLN A 310 9.81 -3.03 4.45
C GLN A 310 9.71 -4.46 4.99
N ALA A 311 10.46 -5.40 4.42
CA ALA A 311 10.47 -6.77 4.90
C ALA A 311 11.39 -6.97 6.10
N HIS A 312 10.94 -7.78 7.05
CA HIS A 312 11.66 -8.13 8.26
C HIS A 312 11.66 -9.64 8.47
N VAL A 313 12.76 -10.14 9.02
CA VAL A 313 12.92 -11.52 9.48
C VAL A 313 13.32 -11.48 10.95
N GLY A 314 12.42 -11.91 11.84
CA GLY A 314 12.59 -11.60 13.27
C GLY A 314 12.72 -10.10 13.52
N ALA A 315 13.69 -9.64 14.32
CA ALA A 315 13.88 -8.21 14.57
C ALA A 315 14.64 -7.46 13.46
N MET A 316 15.21 -8.16 12.48
CA MET A 316 16.14 -7.57 11.51
C MET A 316 15.46 -7.21 10.19
N PRO A 317 15.78 -6.05 9.59
CA PRO A 317 15.33 -5.74 8.24
C PRO A 317 16.00 -6.68 7.23
N MET A 318 15.24 -7.10 6.22
CA MET A 318 15.74 -7.96 5.17
C MET A 318 16.42 -7.15 4.06
N THR A 319 17.36 -7.79 3.35
CA THR A 319 18.02 -7.22 2.18
C THR A 319 17.76 -8.03 0.91
N ASN A 320 17.70 -7.33 -0.21
CA ASN A 320 17.69 -7.91 -1.55
C ASN A 320 19.07 -8.48 -1.92
N SER A 321 19.18 -9.11 -3.09
CA SER A 321 20.43 -9.72 -3.58
C SER A 321 21.55 -8.70 -3.85
N ASP A 322 21.19 -7.44 -4.07
CA ASP A 322 22.09 -6.30 -4.26
C ASP A 322 22.49 -5.61 -2.95
N ASN A 323 22.14 -6.19 -1.80
CA ASN A 323 22.30 -5.62 -0.45
C ASN A 323 21.48 -4.36 -0.16
N SER A 324 20.57 -3.95 -1.04
CA SER A 324 19.58 -2.92 -0.73
C SER A 324 18.54 -3.45 0.28
N LEU A 325 17.86 -2.55 1.00
CA LEU A 325 16.74 -2.95 1.86
C LEU A 325 15.61 -3.56 1.01
N ALA A 326 15.07 -4.68 1.46
CA ALA A 326 13.92 -5.31 0.81
C ALA A 326 12.66 -4.49 1.08
N VAL A 327 12.35 -3.58 0.15
CA VAL A 327 11.19 -2.69 0.20
C VAL A 327 10.27 -2.97 -0.98
N TYR A 328 8.96 -3.03 -0.70
CA TYR A 328 7.92 -3.33 -1.67
C TYR A 328 6.82 -2.27 -1.60
N SER A 329 6.68 -1.48 -2.64
CA SER A 329 5.56 -0.56 -2.81
C SER A 329 4.24 -1.31 -3.03
N LYS A 330 3.11 -0.67 -2.74
CA LYS A 330 1.79 -1.23 -3.06
C LYS A 330 1.67 -1.62 -4.54
N ALA A 331 2.19 -0.79 -5.44
CA ALA A 331 2.12 -1.00 -6.88
C ALA A 331 2.89 -2.26 -7.31
N GLU A 332 4.08 -2.49 -6.75
CA GLU A 332 4.87 -3.70 -7.04
C GLU A 332 4.14 -4.96 -6.57
N ILE A 333 3.57 -4.94 -5.36
CA ILE A 333 2.81 -6.08 -4.83
C ILE A 333 1.56 -6.33 -5.69
N GLN A 334 0.87 -5.29 -6.15
CA GLN A 334 -0.28 -5.42 -7.05
C GLN A 334 0.11 -5.94 -8.43
N GLY A 335 1.24 -5.51 -8.98
CA GLY A 335 1.80 -6.06 -10.21
C GLY A 335 2.10 -7.55 -10.09
N TRP A 336 2.62 -7.97 -8.94
CA TRP A 336 2.81 -9.37 -8.61
C TRP A 336 1.48 -10.13 -8.51
N TYR A 337 0.45 -9.59 -7.82
CA TYR A 337 -0.89 -10.18 -7.77
C TYR A 337 -1.47 -10.41 -9.16
N ALA A 338 -1.39 -9.40 -10.03
CA ALA A 338 -1.93 -9.48 -11.39
C ALA A 338 -1.22 -10.58 -12.21
N THR A 339 0.09 -10.75 -11.99
CA THR A 339 0.89 -11.79 -12.66
C THR A 339 0.50 -13.18 -12.14
N GLN A 340 0.42 -13.37 -10.82
CA GLN A 340 0.02 -14.65 -10.24
C GLN A 340 -1.42 -15.03 -10.56
N HIS A 341 -2.33 -14.07 -10.60
CA HIS A 341 -3.71 -14.33 -10.99
C HIS A 341 -3.81 -14.83 -12.44
N LYS A 342 -3.04 -14.25 -13.37
CA LYS A 342 -2.96 -14.76 -14.75
C LYS A 342 -2.43 -16.19 -14.79
N ILE A 343 -1.38 -16.48 -14.02
CA ILE A 343 -0.82 -17.84 -13.91
C ILE A 343 -1.88 -18.82 -13.38
N ASP A 344 -2.57 -18.48 -12.29
CA ASP A 344 -3.62 -19.30 -11.69
C ASP A 344 -4.77 -19.58 -12.68
N VAL A 345 -5.21 -18.55 -13.43
CA VAL A 345 -6.26 -18.68 -14.44
C VAL A 345 -5.82 -19.60 -15.57
N THR A 346 -4.60 -19.44 -16.09
CA THR A 346 -4.06 -20.29 -17.15
C THR A 346 -3.91 -21.74 -16.68
N GLN A 347 -3.40 -21.97 -15.47
CA GLN A 347 -3.27 -23.31 -14.90
C GLN A 347 -4.64 -23.97 -14.68
N THR A 348 -5.64 -23.20 -14.24
CA THR A 348 -7.00 -23.70 -14.05
C THR A 348 -7.65 -24.05 -15.39
N ALA A 349 -7.48 -23.21 -16.41
CA ALA A 349 -7.95 -23.48 -17.77
C ALA A 349 -7.29 -24.73 -18.35
N ALA A 350 -5.97 -24.91 -18.17
CA ALA A 350 -5.25 -26.09 -18.62
C ALA A 350 -5.74 -27.38 -17.93
N LYS A 351 -5.98 -27.34 -16.61
CA LYS A 351 -6.57 -28.48 -15.87
C LYS A 351 -7.98 -28.80 -16.34
N GLY A 352 -8.80 -27.78 -16.62
CA GLY A 352 -10.14 -27.94 -17.19
C GLY A 352 -10.11 -28.59 -18.57
N ALA A 353 -9.23 -28.13 -19.46
CA ALA A 353 -9.04 -28.71 -20.78
C ALA A 353 -8.57 -30.17 -20.72
N ALA A 354 -7.62 -30.49 -19.83
CA ALA A 354 -7.17 -31.87 -19.61
C ALA A 354 -8.31 -32.78 -19.14
N ARG A 355 -9.18 -32.30 -18.23
CA ARG A 355 -10.34 -33.06 -17.77
C ARG A 355 -11.38 -33.29 -18.87
N VAL A 356 -11.63 -32.31 -19.73
CA VAL A 356 -12.51 -32.48 -20.90
C VAL A 356 -11.93 -33.50 -21.87
N GLN A 357 -10.62 -33.48 -22.08
CA GLN A 357 -9.94 -34.45 -22.94
C GLN A 357 -10.03 -35.86 -22.37
N ASP A 358 -9.80 -36.05 -21.07
CA ASP A 358 -9.92 -37.34 -20.38
C ASP A 358 -11.33 -37.95 -20.50
N ILE A 359 -12.38 -37.12 -20.39
CA ILE A 359 -13.77 -37.54 -20.62
C ILE A 359 -14.00 -37.99 -22.07
N ARG A 360 -13.45 -37.25 -23.04
CA ARG A 360 -13.55 -37.60 -24.47
C ARG A 360 -12.83 -38.91 -24.77
N ASP A 361 -11.63 -39.09 -24.22
CA ASP A 361 -10.82 -40.29 -24.42
C ASP A 361 -11.50 -41.51 -23.79
N THR A 362 -12.09 -41.35 -22.60
CA THR A 362 -12.88 -42.39 -21.93
C THR A 362 -14.11 -42.78 -22.76
N ARG A 363 -14.84 -41.79 -23.31
CA ARG A 363 -16.00 -42.06 -24.18
C ARG A 363 -15.59 -42.76 -25.47
N ALA A 364 -14.53 -42.31 -26.13
CA ALA A 364 -14.00 -42.93 -27.35
C ALA A 364 -13.49 -44.35 -27.09
N ALA A 365 -12.90 -44.62 -25.91
CA ALA A 365 -12.54 -45.97 -25.50
C ALA A 365 -13.78 -46.88 -25.31
N GLY A 366 -14.84 -46.36 -24.67
CA GLY A 366 -16.11 -47.07 -24.54
C GLY A 366 -16.78 -47.37 -25.88
N GLU A 367 -16.76 -46.42 -26.81
CA GLU A 367 -17.29 -46.59 -28.17
C GLU A 367 -16.49 -47.65 -28.96
N ARG A 368 -15.15 -47.63 -28.87
CA ARG A 368 -14.29 -48.69 -29.46
C ARG A 368 -14.56 -50.07 -28.86
N ALA A 369 -14.75 -50.17 -27.54
CA ALA A 369 -15.08 -51.43 -26.89
C ALA A 369 -16.46 -51.96 -27.34
N ALA A 370 -17.44 -51.07 -27.50
CA ALA A 370 -18.77 -51.42 -28.02
C ALA A 370 -18.76 -51.79 -29.51
N GLU A 371 -17.86 -51.23 -30.30
CA GLU A 371 -17.64 -51.60 -31.70
C GLU A 371 -16.93 -52.95 -31.82
N TRP A 372 -15.89 -53.19 -31.03
CA TRP A 372 -15.25 -54.51 -30.91
C TRP A 372 -16.25 -55.60 -30.53
N ALA A 373 -17.09 -55.34 -29.52
CA ALA A 373 -18.13 -56.28 -29.11
C ALA A 373 -19.12 -56.58 -30.23
N ARG A 374 -19.47 -55.59 -31.06
CA ARG A 374 -20.38 -55.77 -32.21
C ARG A 374 -19.74 -56.52 -33.38
N ASN A 375 -18.45 -56.34 -33.61
CA ASN A 375 -17.76 -56.89 -34.79
C ASN A 375 -17.07 -58.25 -34.53
N GLU A 376 -16.68 -58.55 -33.29
CA GLU A 376 -15.89 -59.75 -32.95
C GLU A 376 -16.62 -60.79 -32.10
N MET A 377 -17.62 -60.45 -31.27
CA MET A 377 -18.39 -61.46 -30.53
C MET A 377 -19.36 -62.29 -31.40
N GLY A 378 -19.40 -62.04 -32.71
CA GLY A 378 -20.16 -62.83 -33.69
C GLY A 378 -19.32 -63.71 -34.61
N LYS A 379 -17.98 -63.69 -34.52
CA LYS A 379 -17.12 -64.53 -35.36
C LYS A 379 -16.54 -65.68 -34.52
N PRO A 380 -16.74 -66.96 -34.90
CA PRO A 380 -16.16 -68.08 -34.18
C PRO A 380 -14.63 -67.94 -34.21
N GLN A 381 -13.99 -68.07 -33.05
CA GLN A 381 -12.53 -68.19 -32.98
C GLN A 381 -12.10 -69.33 -33.90
N PRO A 382 -11.12 -69.12 -34.80
CA PRO A 382 -10.56 -70.22 -35.56
C PRO A 382 -10.02 -71.27 -34.58
N PRO A 383 -10.20 -72.57 -34.85
CA PRO A 383 -9.85 -73.63 -33.93
C PRO A 383 -8.37 -73.50 -33.53
N LYS A 384 -8.17 -73.51 -32.21
CA LYS A 384 -6.91 -73.42 -31.50
C LYS A 384 -5.95 -74.48 -32.05
N ALA A 385 -4.93 -74.07 -32.82
CA ALA A 385 -3.85 -74.96 -33.19
C ALA A 385 -3.16 -75.50 -31.92
N GLU A 386 -2.85 -76.80 -31.94
CA GLU A 386 -2.22 -77.51 -30.82
C GLU A 386 -1.01 -76.76 -30.27
N ALA A 387 -0.96 -76.71 -28.93
CA ALA A 387 0.10 -76.05 -28.19
C ALA A 387 1.45 -76.75 -28.45
N ALA A 388 2.38 -76.03 -29.08
CA ALA A 388 3.79 -76.35 -28.97
C ALA A 388 4.24 -76.20 -27.50
N PRO A 389 5.18 -77.03 -27.01
CA PRO A 389 5.57 -77.07 -25.61
C PRO A 389 6.11 -75.72 -25.13
N ALA A 390 5.73 -75.36 -23.91
CA ALA A 390 6.01 -74.08 -23.28
C ALA A 390 7.52 -73.76 -23.23
N PRO A 391 7.98 -72.62 -23.79
CA PRO A 391 9.26 -72.06 -23.41
C PRO A 391 9.18 -71.45 -22.00
N ALA A 392 10.27 -71.62 -21.27
CA ALA A 392 10.45 -71.30 -19.86
C ALA A 392 10.02 -69.87 -19.49
N VAL A 393 9.41 -69.75 -18.32
CA VAL A 393 9.05 -68.50 -17.65
C VAL A 393 10.31 -67.62 -17.49
N PRO A 394 10.37 -66.41 -18.09
CA PRO A 394 11.33 -65.41 -17.65
C PRO A 394 10.88 -64.83 -16.30
N PRO A 395 11.80 -64.58 -15.36
CA PRO A 395 11.47 -64.04 -14.05
C PRO A 395 10.82 -62.67 -14.19
N SER A 396 9.75 -62.47 -13.43
CA SER A 396 9.15 -61.17 -13.19
C SER A 396 10.22 -60.20 -12.69
N MET A 397 10.45 -59.10 -13.41
CA MET A 397 11.11 -57.94 -12.82
C MET A 397 10.12 -57.28 -11.85
N ALA A 398 10.21 -57.75 -10.62
CA ALA A 398 9.67 -57.08 -9.45
C ALA A 398 10.36 -55.71 -9.28
N VAL A 399 9.53 -54.67 -9.24
CA VAL A 399 9.48 -53.65 -8.18
C VAL A 399 10.85 -53.17 -7.63
N PHE A 400 11.21 -51.95 -8.02
CA PHE A 400 12.21 -51.07 -7.40
C PHE A 400 11.88 -50.74 -5.92
N THR A 401 12.08 -51.67 -4.98
CA THR A 401 11.89 -51.36 -3.54
C THR A 401 13.09 -51.60 -2.63
N ASP A 402 14.19 -52.18 -3.08
CA ASP A 402 15.30 -52.55 -2.16
C ASP A 402 16.67 -51.91 -2.48
N PHE A 403 16.77 -50.95 -3.41
CA PHE A 403 18.04 -50.24 -3.68
C PHE A 403 18.65 -49.62 -2.41
N TRP A 404 17.82 -49.07 -1.51
CA TRP A 404 18.28 -48.44 -0.26
C TRP A 404 18.79 -49.40 0.81
N LYS A 405 18.67 -50.72 0.59
CA LYS A 405 19.20 -51.75 1.50
C LYS A 405 20.51 -52.37 1.00
N THR A 406 20.96 -52.07 -0.22
CA THR A 406 22.24 -52.57 -0.71
C THR A 406 23.40 -51.73 -0.19
N PRO A 407 24.64 -52.29 -0.14
CA PRO A 407 25.83 -51.52 0.21
C PRO A 407 26.01 -50.27 -0.69
N GLU A 408 25.65 -50.34 -1.98
CA GLU A 408 25.70 -49.16 -2.86
C GLU A 408 24.64 -48.11 -2.49
N GLY A 409 23.41 -48.51 -2.15
CA GLY A 409 22.37 -47.57 -1.71
C GLY A 409 22.69 -46.91 -0.37
N GLN A 410 23.35 -47.62 0.54
CA GLN A 410 23.82 -47.06 1.80
C GLN A 410 24.99 -46.09 1.60
N ALA A 411 25.89 -46.38 0.65
CA ALA A 411 26.99 -45.47 0.28
C ALA A 411 26.47 -44.16 -0.36
N GLU A 412 25.47 -44.25 -1.23
CA GLU A 412 24.84 -43.07 -1.84
C GLU A 412 24.06 -42.23 -0.81
N ALA A 413 23.37 -42.88 0.14
CA ALA A 413 22.71 -42.19 1.25
C ALA A 413 23.71 -41.48 2.19
N ALA A 414 24.88 -42.08 2.43
CA ALA A 414 25.97 -41.47 3.21
C ALA A 414 26.58 -40.26 2.49
N ARG A 415 26.71 -40.33 1.16
CA ARG A 415 27.20 -39.22 0.31
C ARG A 415 26.26 -38.02 0.33
N ILE A 416 24.95 -38.24 0.36
CA ILE A 416 23.93 -37.18 0.39
C ILE A 416 23.85 -36.50 1.77
N ARG A 417 24.11 -37.23 2.86
CA ARG A 417 24.12 -36.67 4.23
C ARG A 417 25.42 -35.92 4.61
N GLY A 418 26.43 -35.93 3.75
CA GLY A 418 27.72 -35.27 3.96
C GLY A 418 27.87 -33.90 3.28
N LYS A 419 26.77 -33.29 2.84
CA LYS A 419 26.69 -31.90 2.35
C LYS A 419 25.61 -31.17 3.14
#